data_AF-E4U784-F1
#
_entry.id   AF-E4U784-F1
#
_cell.length_a   1.000
_cell.length_b   1.000
_cell.length_c   1.000
_cell.angle_alpha   90.00
_cell.angle_beta   90.00
_cell.angle_gamma   90.00
#
_symmetry.space_group_name_H-M   'P 1'
#
loop_
_entity.id
_entity.type
_entity.pdbx_description
1 polymer ?
#
loop_
_entity_poly.entity_id
_entity_poly.type
_entity_poly.pdbx_seq_one_letter_code
_entity_poly.pdbx_strand_id
1 'polypeptide(L)'
;MSHAIYDAWVQLMGWLEEYAAEHDLVFDREADFPEFIYRMHKPWELPTRTMTVSLSRANDEPFFVASVSQPSDEQKHVSLRSPGAHLHWHAHEHGGGLELSGGIKLDKTKLFALLDQARRDWMTAV
;
A
#
# COMPACT_ATOMS: atom_id res chain seq x y z
N MET A 1 -6.11 8.51 -19.69
CA MET A 1 -6.13 7.13 -19.16
C MET A 1 -6.69 7.18 -17.75
N SER A 2 -7.42 6.17 -17.28
CA SER A 2 -7.96 6.20 -15.91
C SER A 2 -6.81 6.01 -14.91
N HIS A 3 -6.58 7.00 -14.04
CA HIS A 3 -5.62 6.93 -12.94
C HIS A 3 -6.27 6.46 -11.62
N ALA A 4 -7.51 5.97 -11.68
CA ALA A 4 -8.32 5.70 -10.48
C ALA A 4 -7.62 4.81 -9.45
N ILE A 5 -6.89 3.78 -9.87
CA ILE A 5 -6.13 2.92 -8.94
C ILE A 5 -4.96 3.69 -8.28
N TYR A 6 -4.32 4.61 -8.99
CA TYR A 6 -3.20 5.40 -8.49
C TYR A 6 -3.68 6.55 -7.59
N ASP A 7 -4.85 7.12 -7.88
CA ASP A 7 -5.51 8.08 -6.99
C ASP A 7 -5.92 7.39 -5.69
N ALA A 8 -6.51 6.18 -5.78
CA ALA A 8 -6.83 5.37 -4.62
C ALA A 8 -5.57 4.90 -3.86
N TRP A 9 -4.45 4.66 -4.55
CA TRP A 9 -3.16 4.37 -3.94
C TRP A 9 -2.62 5.54 -3.12
N VAL A 10 -2.70 6.77 -3.66
CA VAL A 10 -2.32 7.99 -2.92
C VAL A 10 -3.18 8.16 -1.67
N GLN A 11 -4.49 7.91 -1.80
CA GLN A 11 -5.39 7.93 -0.65
C GLN A 11 -5.01 6.87 0.41
N LEU A 12 -4.72 5.64 -0.03
CA LEU A 12 -4.31 4.54 0.86
C LEU A 12 -3.00 4.85 1.59
N MET A 13 -2.00 5.44 0.91
CA MET A 13 -0.78 5.91 1.56
C MET A 13 -1.06 6.97 2.62
N GLY A 14 -1.97 7.92 2.35
CA GLY A 14 -2.40 8.90 3.36
C GLY A 14 -2.99 8.24 4.61
N TRP A 15 -3.81 7.20 4.43
CA TRP A 15 -4.33 6.43 5.57
C TRP A 15 -3.24 5.67 6.33
N LEU A 16 -2.19 5.19 5.65
CA LEU A 16 -1.04 4.55 6.31
C LEU A 16 -0.21 5.57 7.10
N GLU A 17 0.04 6.77 6.56
CA GLU A 17 0.70 7.87 7.28
C GLU A 17 -0.10 8.25 8.54
N GLU A 18 -1.43 8.33 8.44
CA GLU A 18 -2.33 8.57 9.58
C GLU A 18 -2.24 7.45 10.63
N TYR A 19 -2.33 6.18 10.22
CA TYR A 19 -2.20 5.04 11.14
C TYR A 19 -0.83 5.03 11.84
N ALA A 20 0.23 5.37 11.11
CA ALA A 20 1.57 5.42 11.68
C ALA A 20 1.68 6.45 12.80
N ALA A 21 1.13 7.66 12.56
CA ALA A 21 1.10 8.73 13.54
C ALA A 21 0.26 8.39 14.78
N GLU A 22 -0.84 7.66 14.63
CA GLU A 22 -1.71 7.23 15.74
C GLU A 22 -1.07 6.15 16.64
N HIS A 23 -0.08 5.40 16.12
CA HIS A 23 0.45 4.21 16.77
C HIS A 23 1.97 4.24 17.05
N ASP A 24 2.61 5.41 16.93
CA ASP A 24 4.07 5.58 17.11
C ASP A 24 4.87 4.62 16.23
N LEU A 25 4.46 4.52 14.97
CA LEU A 25 5.11 3.73 13.93
C LEU A 25 5.82 4.65 12.94
N VAL A 26 6.77 4.07 12.22
CA VAL A 26 7.44 4.71 11.09
C VAL A 26 6.71 4.31 9.81
N PHE A 27 6.33 5.31 9.01
CA PHE A 27 5.90 5.12 7.63
C PHE A 27 7.09 5.39 6.72
N ASP A 28 7.52 4.37 5.98
CA ASP A 28 8.67 4.47 5.08
C ASP A 28 8.28 4.29 3.62
N ARG A 29 8.92 5.08 2.75
CA ARG A 29 8.82 4.96 1.30
C ARG A 29 9.95 4.06 0.82
N GLU A 30 9.64 2.78 0.69
CA GLU A 30 10.61 1.73 0.36
C GLU A 30 11.15 1.84 -1.06
N ALA A 31 10.28 2.15 -2.03
CA ALA A 31 10.67 2.22 -3.43
C ALA A 31 9.78 3.16 -4.24
N ASP A 32 10.41 3.88 -5.16
CA ASP A 32 9.75 4.59 -6.26
C ASP A 32 9.52 3.65 -7.45
N PHE A 33 8.61 4.03 -8.36
CA PHE A 33 8.36 3.30 -9.60
C PHE A 33 9.65 3.20 -10.44
N PRO A 34 10.06 2.00 -10.87
CA PRO A 34 11.16 1.84 -11.82
C PRO A 34 10.92 2.64 -13.11
N GLU A 35 9.69 2.63 -13.63
CA GLU A 35 9.31 3.44 -14.78
C GLU A 35 9.49 4.96 -14.56
N PHE A 36 9.31 5.46 -13.34
CA PHE A 36 9.62 6.85 -13.02
C PHE A 36 11.13 7.10 -13.06
N ILE A 37 11.92 6.22 -12.43
CA ILE A 37 13.38 6.34 -12.34
C ILE A 37 14.02 6.28 -13.74
N TYR A 38 13.53 5.38 -14.61
CA TYR A 38 14.10 5.11 -15.93
C TYR A 38 13.39 5.81 -17.09
N ARG A 39 12.48 6.76 -16.82
CA ARG A 39 11.72 7.47 -17.88
C ARG A 39 12.58 8.33 -18.80
N MET A 40 13.80 8.66 -18.39
CA MET A 40 14.69 9.60 -19.09
C MET A 40 13.98 10.96 -19.31
N HIS A 41 13.61 11.28 -20.54
CA HIS A 41 12.91 12.51 -20.93
C HIS A 41 11.39 12.33 -21.07
N LYS A 42 10.87 11.09 -20.94
CA LYS A 42 9.43 10.84 -21.07
C LYS A 42 8.68 11.54 -19.92
N PRO A 43 7.51 12.14 -20.21
CA PRO A 43 6.68 12.75 -19.18
C PRO A 43 6.17 11.70 -18.18
N TRP A 44 5.75 12.16 -17.02
CA TRP A 44 5.14 11.32 -15.98
C TRP A 44 3.83 11.92 -15.54
N GLU A 45 2.81 11.09 -15.60
CA GLU A 45 1.42 11.53 -15.47
C GLU A 45 0.76 11.00 -14.18
N LEU A 46 1.43 10.12 -13.43
CA LEU A 46 0.89 9.58 -12.19
C LEU A 46 0.99 10.59 -11.03
N PRO A 47 0.05 10.55 -10.08
CA PRO A 47 -0.01 11.51 -8.96
C PRO A 47 1.13 11.34 -7.94
N THR A 48 1.85 10.22 -7.98
CA THR A 48 2.96 9.91 -7.07
C THR A 48 4.11 9.23 -7.82
N ARG A 49 5.27 9.17 -7.16
CA ARG A 49 6.46 8.44 -7.60
C ARG A 49 6.68 7.17 -6.77
N THR A 50 6.06 7.10 -5.60
CA THR A 50 6.20 6.00 -4.65
C THR A 50 5.39 4.79 -5.11
N MET A 51 6.05 3.66 -5.26
CA MET A 51 5.45 2.38 -5.63
C MET A 51 5.27 1.45 -4.43
N THR A 52 6.18 1.49 -3.47
CA THR A 52 6.17 0.61 -2.29
C THR A 52 6.38 1.41 -1.02
N VAL A 53 5.60 1.09 0.00
CA VAL A 53 5.69 1.69 1.33
C VAL A 53 5.58 0.60 2.39
N SER A 54 6.01 0.93 3.60
CA SER A 54 5.94 0.01 4.72
C SER A 54 5.55 0.71 6.03
N LEU A 55 5.15 -0.09 7.01
CA LEU A 55 4.99 0.32 8.39
C LEU A 55 5.87 -0.57 9.29
N SER A 56 6.62 0.07 10.16
CA SER A 56 7.57 -0.57 11.09
C SER A 56 7.62 0.20 12.41
N ARG A 57 8.31 -0.35 13.41
CA ARG A 57 8.85 0.48 14.51
C ARG A 57 10.22 1.01 14.11
N ALA A 58 10.68 2.05 14.80
CA ALA A 58 12.02 2.60 14.58
C ALA A 58 13.10 1.50 14.74
N ASN A 59 13.87 1.27 13.67
CA ASN A 59 14.93 0.26 13.57
C ASN A 59 14.48 -1.21 13.58
N ASP A 60 13.19 -1.50 13.38
CA ASP A 60 12.66 -2.87 13.26
C ASP A 60 12.38 -3.24 11.79
N GLU A 61 12.22 -4.54 11.54
CA GLU A 61 11.68 -5.03 10.27
C GLU A 61 10.20 -4.61 10.08
N PRO A 62 9.75 -4.32 8.85
CA PRO A 62 8.36 -3.95 8.61
C PRO A 62 7.38 -5.08 8.92
N PHE A 63 6.34 -4.76 9.68
CA PHE A 63 5.23 -5.70 9.94
C PHE A 63 4.17 -5.67 8.84
N PHE A 64 4.17 -4.59 8.03
CA PHE A 64 3.25 -4.38 6.93
C PHE A 64 3.96 -3.72 5.75
N VAL A 65 3.67 -4.22 4.55
CA VAL A 65 4.18 -3.70 3.28
C VAL A 65 3.01 -3.56 2.32
N ALA A 66 2.93 -2.42 1.65
CA ALA A 66 1.96 -2.17 0.59
C ALA A 66 2.65 -1.72 -0.69
N SER A 67 2.15 -2.18 -1.83
CA SER A 67 2.67 -1.78 -3.14
C SER A 67 1.57 -1.72 -4.19
N VAL A 68 1.77 -0.94 -5.24
CA VAL A 68 0.87 -0.85 -6.39
C VAL A 68 1.59 -1.28 -7.68
N SER A 69 0.87 -1.92 -8.59
CA SER A 69 1.40 -2.33 -9.90
C SER A 69 1.96 -1.16 -10.72
N GLN A 70 2.99 -1.43 -11.52
CA GLN A 70 3.58 -0.46 -12.44
C GLN A 70 2.60 -0.05 -13.55
N PRO A 71 2.76 1.15 -14.14
CA PRO A 71 1.95 1.61 -15.28
C PRO A 71 1.93 0.65 -16.47
N SER A 72 3.02 -0.06 -16.75
CA SER A 72 3.10 -1.03 -17.85
C SER A 72 2.47 -2.39 -17.55
N ASP A 73 2.18 -2.72 -16.29
CA ASP A 73 1.69 -4.05 -15.92
C ASP A 73 0.32 -4.37 -16.55
N GLU A 74 0.12 -5.57 -17.09
CA GLU A 74 -1.17 -5.91 -17.72
C GLU A 74 -2.32 -5.94 -16.69
N GLN A 75 -2.04 -6.45 -15.48
CA GLN A 75 -3.04 -6.59 -14.41
C GLN A 75 -2.72 -5.69 -13.22
N LYS A 76 -3.45 -4.58 -13.12
CA LYS A 76 -3.32 -3.59 -12.04
C LYS A 76 -3.96 -4.07 -10.74
N HIS A 77 -3.23 -3.94 -9.65
CA HIS A 77 -3.71 -4.18 -8.29
C HIS A 77 -2.86 -3.39 -7.26
N VAL A 78 -3.39 -3.27 -6.05
CA VAL A 78 -2.63 -2.92 -4.85
C VAL A 78 -2.43 -4.20 -4.04
N SER A 79 -1.17 -4.56 -3.77
CA SER A 79 -0.82 -5.67 -2.88
C SER A 79 -0.60 -5.15 -1.47
N LEU A 80 -1.19 -5.83 -0.50
CA LEU A 80 -1.03 -5.60 0.93
C LEU A 80 -0.48 -6.89 1.56
N ARG A 81 0.58 -6.80 2.35
CA ARG A 81 1.24 -7.96 2.92
C ARG A 81 1.66 -7.72 4.36
N SER A 82 1.50 -8.75 5.20
CA SER A 82 2.17 -8.84 6.50
C SER A 82 3.24 -9.94 6.44
N PRO A 83 4.54 -9.59 6.35
CA PRO A 83 5.61 -10.56 6.12
C PRO A 83 5.69 -11.69 7.15
N GLY A 84 5.51 -11.38 8.45
CA GLY A 84 5.58 -12.34 9.55
C GLY A 84 4.32 -13.19 9.77
N ALA A 85 3.17 -12.76 9.25
CA ALA A 85 1.89 -13.45 9.44
C ALA A 85 1.44 -14.30 8.24
N HIS A 86 2.24 -14.34 7.15
CA HIS A 86 1.87 -14.97 5.87
C HIS A 86 0.52 -14.48 5.30
N LEU A 87 0.08 -13.29 5.69
CA LEU A 87 -1.16 -12.69 5.20
C LEU A 87 -0.87 -11.83 3.97
N HIS A 88 -1.72 -11.98 2.96
CA HIS A 88 -1.60 -11.31 1.70
C HIS A 88 -2.97 -11.02 1.10
N TRP A 89 -3.17 -9.78 0.67
CA TRP A 89 -4.41 -9.32 0.06
C TRP A 89 -4.11 -8.57 -1.24
N HIS A 90 -4.98 -8.77 -2.23
CA HIS A 90 -5.01 -7.99 -3.46
C HIS A 90 -6.26 -7.12 -3.47
N ALA A 91 -6.06 -5.82 -3.67
CA ALA A 91 -7.13 -4.87 -3.91
C ALA A 91 -7.13 -4.45 -5.38
N HIS A 92 -8.32 -4.40 -5.99
CA HIS A 92 -8.52 -3.92 -7.36
C HIS A 92 -9.38 -2.66 -7.34
N GLU A 93 -9.19 -1.81 -8.34
CA GLU A 93 -10.04 -0.64 -8.51
C GLU A 93 -11.43 -1.07 -9.02
N HIS A 94 -12.47 -0.60 -8.34
CA HIS A 94 -13.85 -0.77 -8.74
C HIS A 94 -14.66 0.48 -8.37
N GLY A 95 -15.28 1.12 -9.35
CA GLY A 95 -16.22 2.23 -9.13
C GLY A 95 -15.63 3.45 -8.42
N GLY A 96 -14.33 3.71 -8.56
CA GLY A 96 -13.63 4.83 -7.92
C GLY A 96 -13.10 4.54 -6.52
N GLY A 97 -13.04 3.27 -6.10
CA GLY A 97 -12.45 2.83 -4.84
C GLY A 97 -11.70 1.51 -4.99
N LEU A 98 -11.11 1.03 -3.89
CA LEU A 98 -10.45 -0.28 -3.86
C LEU A 98 -11.38 -1.34 -3.26
N GLU A 99 -11.36 -2.52 -3.84
CA GLU A 99 -12.06 -3.71 -3.36
C GLU A 99 -11.09 -4.89 -3.24
N LEU A 100 -11.13 -5.57 -2.10
CA LEU A 100 -10.48 -6.86 -1.91
C LEU A 100 -11.27 -7.98 -2.59
N SER A 101 -10.64 -9.14 -2.72
CA SER A 101 -11.30 -10.36 -3.18
C SER A 101 -12.62 -10.62 -2.41
N GLY A 102 -13.66 -11.04 -3.14
CA GLY A 102 -14.99 -11.25 -2.58
C GLY A 102 -15.88 -9.99 -2.53
N GLY A 103 -15.48 -8.89 -3.18
CA GLY A 103 -16.27 -7.66 -3.25
C GLY A 103 -16.25 -6.85 -1.94
N ILE A 104 -15.23 -7.06 -1.11
CA ILE A 104 -15.10 -6.38 0.17
C ILE A 104 -14.46 -5.03 -0.09
N LYS A 105 -15.21 -3.94 0.10
CA LYS A 105 -14.68 -2.58 -0.01
C LYS A 105 -13.49 -2.37 0.95
N LEU A 106 -12.39 -1.87 0.40
CA LEU A 106 -11.21 -1.43 1.14
C LEU A 106 -11.29 0.08 1.36
N ASP A 107 -11.98 0.48 2.43
CA ASP A 107 -11.97 1.84 2.95
C ASP A 107 -11.01 1.99 4.14
N LYS A 108 -10.87 3.21 4.68
CA LYS A 108 -10.02 3.50 5.84
C LYS A 108 -10.31 2.58 7.02
N THR A 109 -11.59 2.37 7.35
CA THR A 109 -12.01 1.50 8.46
C THR A 109 -11.55 0.07 8.24
N LYS A 110 -11.75 -0.47 7.03
CA LYS A 110 -11.30 -1.82 6.70
C LYS A 110 -9.78 -1.96 6.72
N LEU A 111 -9.05 -0.97 6.18
CA LEU A 111 -7.59 -0.95 6.22
C LEU A 111 -7.06 -0.96 7.65
N PHE A 112 -7.60 -0.10 8.52
CA PHE A 112 -7.16 0.00 9.92
C PHE A 112 -7.41 -1.32 10.66
N ALA A 113 -8.54 -1.99 10.40
CA ALA A 113 -8.80 -3.31 10.97
C ALA A 113 -7.80 -4.38 10.50
N LEU A 114 -7.33 -4.33 9.25
CA LEU A 114 -6.29 -5.23 8.74
C LEU A 114 -4.93 -4.94 9.39
N LEU A 115 -4.59 -3.65 9.54
CA LEU A 115 -3.35 -3.22 10.19
C LEU A 115 -3.31 -3.62 11.66
N ASP A 116 -4.43 -3.46 12.37
CA ASP A 116 -4.56 -3.90 13.75
C ASP A 116 -4.37 -5.41 13.91
N GLN A 117 -4.91 -6.21 12.98
CA GLN A 117 -4.69 -7.64 12.97
C GLN A 117 -3.22 -7.98 12.70
N ALA A 118 -2.63 -7.42 11.64
CA ALA A 118 -1.23 -7.64 11.29
C ALA A 118 -0.27 -7.23 12.44
N ARG A 119 -0.55 -6.11 13.11
CA ARG A 119 0.25 -5.62 14.24
C ARG A 119 0.13 -6.52 15.46
N ARG A 120 -1.08 -7.03 15.78
CA ARG A 120 -1.26 -8.02 16.85
C ARG A 120 -0.47 -9.28 16.58
N ASP A 121 -0.59 -9.84 15.37
CA ASP A 121 0.10 -11.08 14.99
C ASP A 121 1.62 -10.91 15.07
N TRP A 122 2.11 -9.78 14.57
CA TRP A 122 3.52 -9.39 14.66
C TRP A 122 4.01 -9.29 16.11
N MET A 123 3.25 -8.64 16.99
CA MET A 123 3.63 -8.52 18.41
C MET A 123 3.65 -9.85 19.17
N THR A 124 2.88 -10.85 18.71
CA THR A 124 2.87 -12.20 19.33
C THR A 124 3.91 -13.15 18.75
N ALA A 125 4.55 -12.77 17.64
CA ALA A 125 5.60 -13.57 16.99
C ALA A 125 7.00 -13.31 17.58
N VAL A 126 7.13 -12.35 18.50
CA VAL A 126 8.34 -12.02 19.29
C VAL A 126 8.28 -12.70 20.64
#